data_AF-A0A1V5H3N8-F1
#
_entry.id   AF-A0A1V5H3N8-F1
#
_cell.length_a   1.000
_cell.length_b   1.000
_cell.length_c   1.000
_cell.angle_alpha   90.00
_cell.angle_beta   90.00
_cell.angle_gamma   90.00
#
_symmetry.space_group_name_H-M   'P 1'
#
loop_
_entity.id
_entity.type
_entity.pdbx_description
1 polymer ?
#
loop_
_entity_poly.entity_id
_entity_poly.type
_entity_poly.pdbx_seq_one_letter_code
_entity_poly.pdbx_strand_id
1 'polypeptide(L)'
;MPTAKLFMNGKSQAVRLPKEFRFPGREVIVKAFGDGVLLLPREASWDEWFARLADFPADFMAIHEQPAGRDTREELSGAAPSRPPACSPPGHRAAGSRRQARPRPGRGQRRSHTPASG
;
A
#
# COMPACT_ATOMS: atom_id res chain seq x y z
N MET A 1 24.40 -13.48 -17.50
CA MET A 1 23.29 -12.75 -16.85
C MET A 1 23.77 -12.31 -15.49
N PRO A 2 23.69 -11.02 -15.12
CA PRO A 2 24.16 -10.56 -13.82
C PRO A 2 23.28 -11.15 -12.71
N THR A 3 23.91 -11.65 -11.65
CA THR A 3 23.23 -12.24 -10.48
C THR A 3 23.67 -11.52 -9.22
N ALA A 4 22.75 -11.30 -8.29
CA ALA A 4 23.04 -10.69 -6.99
C ALA A 4 23.00 -11.73 -5.87
N LYS A 5 23.78 -11.50 -4.80
CA LYS A 5 23.77 -12.38 -3.62
C LYS A 5 22.70 -11.95 -2.63
N LEU A 6 21.91 -12.90 -2.15
CA LEU A 6 20.98 -12.74 -1.04
C LEU A 6 21.72 -13.00 0.28
N PHE A 7 21.41 -12.21 1.30
CA PHE A 7 21.96 -12.36 2.64
C PHE A 7 20.97 -11.87 3.69
N MET A 8 21.20 -12.24 4.95
CA MET A 8 20.40 -11.77 6.08
C MET A 8 21.07 -10.56 6.73
N ASN A 9 20.26 -9.54 7.05
CA ASN A 9 20.64 -8.41 7.88
C ASN A 9 19.70 -8.36 9.09
N GLY A 10 20.16 -8.91 10.22
CA GLY A 10 19.33 -9.15 11.39
C GLY A 10 18.17 -10.11 11.07
N LYS A 11 16.94 -9.64 11.21
CA LYS A 11 15.71 -10.40 10.87
C LYS A 11 15.20 -10.17 9.44
N SER A 12 15.88 -9.32 8.66
CA SER A 12 15.45 -8.94 7.31
C SER A 12 16.33 -9.61 6.26
N GLN A 13 15.76 -9.91 5.09
CA GLN A 13 16.51 -10.34 3.92
C GLN A 13 16.98 -9.10 3.14
N ALA A 14 18.19 -9.17 2.57
CA ALA A 14 18.79 -8.10 1.79
C ALA A 14 19.48 -8.64 0.53
N VAL A 15 19.59 -7.79 -0.48
CA VAL A 15 20.24 -8.09 -1.76
C VAL A 15 21.48 -7.22 -1.91
N ARG A 16 22.64 -7.82 -2.24
CA ARG A 16 23.83 -7.04 -2.60
C ARG A 16 23.76 -6.65 -4.07
N LEU A 17 23.45 -5.38 -4.35
CA LEU A 17 23.43 -4.86 -5.71
C LEU A 17 24.87 -4.71 -6.27
N PRO A 18 25.16 -5.26 -7.46
CA PRO A 18 26.40 -4.96 -8.20
C PRO A 18 26.56 -3.46 -8.47
N LYS A 19 27.79 -3.04 -8.78
CA LYS A 19 28.11 -1.61 -8.94
C LYS A 19 27.28 -0.97 -10.06
N GLU A 20 27.05 -1.69 -11.15
CA GLU A 20 26.28 -1.18 -12.29
C GLU A 20 24.78 -0.98 -12.01
N PHE A 21 24.23 -1.58 -10.94
CA PHE A 21 22.80 -1.48 -10.57
C PHE A 21 22.55 -0.65 -9.31
N ARG A 22 23.49 0.23 -8.93
CA ARG A 22 23.31 1.10 -7.76
C ARG A 22 22.35 2.24 -8.06
N PHE A 23 21.35 2.41 -7.20
CA PHE A 23 20.44 3.54 -7.25
C PHE A 23 21.09 4.81 -6.68
N PRO A 24 20.76 6.00 -7.22
CA PRO A 24 21.02 7.25 -6.53
C PRO A 24 20.10 7.39 -5.30
N GLY A 25 20.54 8.16 -4.30
CA GLY A 25 19.77 8.42 -3.09
C GLY A 25 19.90 7.35 -2.00
N ARG A 26 18.94 7.34 -1.07
CA ARG A 26 18.95 6.46 0.12
C ARG A 26 17.79 5.46 0.17
N GLU A 27 16.76 5.69 -0.63
CA GLU A 27 15.50 4.95 -0.55
C GLU A 27 14.99 4.55 -1.93
N VAL A 28 14.35 3.40 -1.99
CA VAL A 28 13.67 2.88 -3.19
C VAL A 28 12.24 2.52 -2.85
N ILE A 29 11.36 2.68 -3.83
CA ILE A 29 10.00 2.17 -3.81
C ILE A 29 10.06 0.69 -4.21
N VAL A 30 9.40 -0.16 -3.42
CA VAL A 30 9.29 -1.59 -3.66
C VAL A 30 7.89 -1.91 -4.16
N LYS A 31 7.78 -2.58 -5.30
CA LYS A 31 6.52 -3.12 -5.84
C LYS A 31 6.65 -4.62 -6.06
N ALA A 32 5.64 -5.38 -5.65
CA ALA A 32 5.55 -6.79 -6.04
C ALA A 32 5.13 -6.88 -7.51
N PHE A 33 5.80 -7.73 -8.29
CA PHE A 33 5.49 -7.96 -9.69
C PHE A 33 5.71 -9.43 -10.05
N GLY A 34 4.61 -10.18 -10.20
CA GLY A 34 4.66 -11.64 -10.39
C GLY A 34 5.40 -12.33 -9.24
N ASP A 35 6.37 -13.15 -9.60
CA ASP A 35 7.23 -13.87 -8.65
C ASP A 35 8.45 -13.03 -8.17
N GLY A 36 8.47 -11.73 -8.49
CA GLY A 36 9.59 -10.84 -8.21
C GLY A 36 9.21 -9.54 -7.53
N VAL A 37 10.24 -8.72 -7.29
CA VAL A 37 10.10 -7.35 -6.78
C VAL A 37 10.74 -6.36 -7.75
N LEU A 38 10.03 -5.27 -8.03
CA LEU A 38 10.51 -4.14 -8.79
C LEU A 38 10.97 -3.04 -7.81
N LEU A 39 12.22 -2.62 -7.96
CA LEU A 39 12.81 -1.53 -7.18
C LEU A 39 12.91 -0.29 -8.06
N LEU A 40 12.30 0.81 -7.61
CA LEU A 40 12.32 2.10 -8.31
C LEU A 40 12.95 3.15 -7.38
N PRO A 41 13.81 4.05 -7.87
CA PRO A 41 14.33 5.14 -7.04
C PRO A 41 13.17 6.00 -6.53
N ARG A 42 13.15 6.30 -5.22
CA ARG A 42 12.11 7.15 -4.63
C ARG A 42 12.16 8.59 -5.15
N GLU A 43 13.37 9.05 -5.43
CA GLU A 43 13.67 10.41 -5.88
C GLU A 43 13.79 10.51 -7.41
N ALA A 44 13.22 9.57 -8.18
CA ALA A 44 13.15 9.73 -9.63
C ALA A 44 12.57 11.11 -9.95
N SER A 45 13.39 11.96 -10.58
CA SER A 45 12.99 13.32 -10.85
C SER A 45 12.00 13.33 -11.99
N TRP A 46 10.97 14.17 -11.87
CA TRP A 46 10.14 14.53 -13.01
C TRP A 46 11.00 15.06 -14.16
N ASP A 47 12.16 15.65 -13.87
CA ASP A 47 13.12 16.12 -14.86
C ASP A 47 13.65 15.01 -15.77
N GLU A 48 13.96 13.82 -15.22
CA GLU A 48 14.39 12.69 -16.07
C GLU A 48 13.24 12.24 -16.96
N TRP A 49 12.01 12.28 -16.47
CA TRP A 49 10.82 11.96 -17.26
C TRP A 49 10.58 13.00 -18.38
N PHE A 50 10.71 14.30 -18.07
CA PHE A 50 10.63 15.39 -19.04
C PHE A 50 11.76 15.33 -20.08
N ALA A 51 12.97 14.95 -19.67
CA ALA A 51 14.09 14.77 -20.61
C ALA A 51 13.78 13.72 -21.68
N ARG A 52 13.01 12.68 -21.34
CA ARG A 52 12.56 11.66 -22.31
C ARG A 52 11.48 12.17 -23.27
N LEU A 53 10.81 13.28 -22.98
CA LEU A 53 9.86 13.85 -23.94
C LEU A 53 10.56 14.33 -25.22
N ALA A 54 11.84 14.65 -25.16
CA ALA A 54 12.64 15.01 -26.33
C ALA A 54 12.89 13.82 -27.29
N ASP A 55 12.69 12.58 -26.83
CA ASP A 55 12.86 11.38 -27.65
C ASP A 55 11.65 11.14 -28.59
N PHE A 56 10.54 11.86 -28.40
CA PHE A 56 9.37 11.71 -29.26
C PHE A 56 9.59 12.39 -30.63
N PRO A 57 9.12 11.78 -31.73
CA PRO A 57 9.10 12.40 -33.05
C PRO A 57 8.36 13.75 -33.05
N ALA A 58 8.78 14.69 -33.89
CA ALA A 58 8.15 16.00 -33.99
C ALA A 58 6.67 15.95 -34.43
N ASP A 59 6.28 14.87 -35.11
CA ASP A 59 4.92 14.60 -35.58
C ASP A 59 4.09 13.73 -34.60
N PHE A 60 4.66 13.34 -33.46
CA PHE A 60 3.94 12.57 -32.44
C PHE A 60 2.71 13.35 -31.97
N MET A 61 1.53 12.74 -32.14
CA MET A 61 0.23 13.35 -31.79
C MET A 61 -0.08 14.66 -32.54
N ALA A 62 0.51 14.90 -33.71
CA ALA A 62 0.20 16.07 -34.54
C ALA A 62 -1.28 16.11 -34.98
N ILE A 63 -1.92 14.95 -35.06
CA ILE A 63 -3.37 14.80 -35.26
C ILE A 63 -3.92 13.99 -34.09
N HIS A 64 -4.87 14.58 -33.37
CA HIS A 64 -5.61 13.91 -32.29
C HIS A 64 -7.09 13.89 -32.66
N GLU A 65 -7.59 12.73 -33.08
CA GLU A 65 -9.00 12.53 -33.41
C GLU A 65 -9.81 12.33 -32.13
N GLN A 66 -10.09 13.45 -31.44
CA GLN A 66 -11.03 13.43 -30.33
C GLN A 66 -12.46 13.41 -30.88
N PRO A 67 -13.30 12.42 -30.53
CA PRO A 67 -14.68 12.40 -30.96
C PRO A 67 -15.39 13.68 -30.49
N ALA A 68 -16.13 14.32 -31.40
CA ALA A 68 -16.87 15.55 -31.10
C ALA A 68 -18.02 15.31 -30.10
N GLY A 69 -18.50 14.07 -30.01
CA GLY A 69 -19.54 13.64 -29.08
C GLY A 69 -18.95 13.14 -27.76
N ARG A 70 -19.65 13.43 -26.66
CA ARG A 70 -19.50 12.65 -25.44
C ARG A 70 -20.40 11.43 -25.55
N ASP A 71 -19.91 10.26 -25.15
CA ASP A 71 -20.78 9.11 -24.97
C ASP A 71 -21.84 9.43 -23.92
N THR A 72 -23.11 9.27 -24.30
CA THR A 72 -24.20 9.26 -23.34
C THR A 72 -24.15 7.97 -22.55
N ARG A 73 -24.06 8.08 -21.23
CA ARG A 73 -24.28 6.95 -20.31
C ARG A 73 -25.73 6.48 -20.48
N GLU A 74 -25.92 5.21 -20.81
CA GLU A 74 -27.26 4.60 -20.78
C GLU A 74 -27.83 4.69 -19.36
N GLU A 75 -29.01 5.31 -19.24
CA GLU A 75 -29.82 5.25 -18.02
C GLU A 75 -30.22 3.79 -17.81
N LEU A 76 -29.80 3.20 -16.69
CA LEU A 76 -30.32 1.91 -16.25
C LEU A 76 -31.85 2.07 -16.09
N SER A 77 -32.64 1.27 -16.81
CA SER A 77 -34.11 1.23 -16.76
C SER A 77 -34.65 0.65 -15.43
N GLY A 78 -34.14 1.12 -14.31
CA GLY A 78 -34.63 0.87 -12.98
C GLY A 78 -34.67 2.19 -12.23
N ALA A 79 -35.68 2.34 -11.35
CA ALA A 79 -35.76 3.50 -10.47
C ALA A 79 -34.39 3.77 -9.87
N ALA A 80 -33.89 5.01 -10.01
CA ALA A 80 -32.67 5.43 -9.34
C ALA A 80 -32.76 4.95 -7.89
N PRO A 81 -31.73 4.28 -7.32
CA PRO A 81 -31.78 3.91 -5.92
C PRO A 81 -32.15 5.18 -5.17
N SER A 82 -33.27 5.13 -4.44
CA SER A 82 -33.73 6.25 -3.64
C SER A 82 -32.53 6.74 -2.85
N ARG A 83 -32.27 8.06 -2.88
CA ARG A 83 -31.15 8.66 -2.13
C ARG A 83 -31.15 7.97 -0.76
N PRO A 84 -30.07 7.26 -0.38
CA PRO A 84 -30.03 6.67 0.94
C PRO A 84 -30.34 7.80 1.93
N PRO A 85 -31.17 7.54 2.95
CA PRO A 85 -31.53 8.58 3.90
C PRO A 85 -30.23 9.24 4.38
N ALA A 86 -30.22 10.57 4.39
CA ALA A 86 -29.08 11.33 4.88
C ALA A 86 -28.65 10.71 6.21
N CYS A 87 -27.35 10.41 6.34
CA CYS A 87 -26.80 9.81 7.54
C CYS A 87 -27.20 10.69 8.72
N SER A 88 -28.16 10.22 9.54
CA SER A 88 -28.53 10.93 10.75
C SER A 88 -27.27 11.04 11.59
N PRO A 89 -26.90 12.24 12.08
CA PRO A 89 -25.79 12.36 13.00
C PRO A 89 -26.04 11.41 14.18
N PRO A 90 -25.01 10.68 14.66
CA PRO A 90 -25.19 9.78 15.78
C PRO A 90 -25.77 10.57 16.94
N GLY A 91 -26.99 10.19 17.36
CA GLY A 91 -27.66 10.81 18.49
C GLY A 91 -26.73 10.76 19.70
N HIS A 92 -26.53 11.91 20.35
CA HIS A 92 -25.77 11.98 21.58
C HIS A 92 -26.37 10.98 22.58
N ARG A 93 -25.66 9.87 22.81
CA ARG A 93 -26.03 8.93 23.86
C ARG A 93 -25.88 9.68 25.17
N ALA A 94 -27.01 10.02 25.80
CA ALA A 94 -27.03 10.49 27.18
C ALA A 94 -26.21 9.52 28.03
N ALA A 95 -25.34 10.07 28.87
CA ALA A 95 -24.42 9.35 29.73
C ALA A 95 -25.18 8.45 30.72
N GLY A 96 -25.49 7.22 30.28
CA GLY A 96 -26.14 6.19 31.08
C GLY A 96 -25.10 5.37 31.84
N SER A 97 -25.06 5.62 33.15
CA SER A 97 -24.40 4.89 34.25
C SER A 97 -23.40 3.76 33.93
N ARG A 98 -22.16 3.95 34.41
CA ARG A 98 -21.13 2.91 34.55
C ARG A 98 -21.70 1.69 35.27
N ARG A 99 -21.99 0.61 34.54
CA ARG A 99 -22.10 -0.71 35.15
C ARG A 99 -20.71 -1.14 35.61
N GLN A 100 -20.55 -1.33 36.90
CA GLN A 100 -19.32 -1.83 37.51
C GLN A 100 -18.95 -3.18 36.89
N ALA A 101 -17.74 -3.27 36.34
CA ALA A 101 -17.20 -4.51 35.83
C ALA A 101 -16.98 -5.48 37.01
N ARG A 102 -17.62 -6.66 36.94
CA ARG A 102 -17.30 -7.75 37.88
C ARG A 102 -15.89 -8.27 37.59
N PRO A 103 -15.05 -8.51 38.61
CA PRO A 103 -13.72 -9.04 38.41
C PRO A 103 -13.78 -10.47 37.84
N ARG A 104 -12.93 -10.74 36.84
CA ARG A 104 -12.74 -12.08 36.27
C ARG A 104 -12.01 -12.98 37.30
N PRO A 105 -12.42 -14.24 37.50
CA PRO A 105 -11.67 -15.17 38.33
C PRO A 105 -10.31 -15.47 37.68
N GLY A 106 -9.25 -15.32 38.48
CA GLY A 106 -7.87 -15.48 38.06
C GLY A 106 -7.54 -16.91 37.63
N ARG A 107 -6.77 -17.03 36.54
CA ARG A 107 -6.15 -18.28 36.10
C ARG A 107 -5.11 -18.70 37.14
N GLY A 108 -5.31 -19.85 37.77
CA GLY A 108 -4.40 -20.42 38.76
C GLY A 108 -2.99 -20.61 38.22
N GLN A 109 -2.01 -20.06 38.94
CA GLN A 109 -0.59 -20.31 38.71
C GLN A 109 -0.27 -21.75 39.13
N ARG A 110 0.09 -22.60 38.16
CA ARG A 110 0.74 -23.89 38.44
C ARG A 110 2.13 -23.60 39.00
N ARG A 111 2.35 -23.97 40.25
CA ARG A 111 3.68 -24.01 40.86
C ARG A 111 4.47 -25.16 40.21
N SER A 112 5.53 -24.83 39.48
CA SER A 112 6.56 -25.79 39.12
C SER A 112 7.42 -26.06 40.36
N HIS A 113 7.18 -27.21 40.98
CA HIS A 113 8.09 -27.81 41.93
C HIS A 113 9.24 -28.45 41.15
N THR A 114 10.47 -28.02 41.42
CA THR A 114 11.67 -28.80 41.08
C THR A 114 12.47 -28.94 42.37
N PRO A 115 12.75 -30.16 42.86
CA PRO A 115 13.54 -30.35 44.07
C PRO A 115 15.03 -30.21 43.78
N ALA A 116 15.74 -29.67 44.77
CA ALA A 116 17.19 -29.63 44.83
C ALA A 116 17.76 -31.02 45.14
N SER A 117 18.84 -31.37 44.45
CA SER A 117 19.84 -32.40 44.76
C SER A 117 21.07 -31.90 44.00
N GLY A 118 22.20 -31.57 44.64
CA GLY A 118 23.01 -32.41 45.51
C GLY A 118 24.40 -32.37 44.87
#